data_AF-A0A1V6ST46-F1
#
_entry.id   AF-A0A1V6ST46-F1
#
_cell.length_a   1.000
_cell.length_b   1.000
_cell.length_c   1.000
_cell.angle_alpha   90.00
_cell.angle_beta   90.00
_cell.angle_gamma   90.00
#
_symmetry.space_group_name_H-M   'P 1'
#
loop_
_entity.id
_entity.type
_entity.pdbx_description
1 polymer ?
#
loop_
_entity_poly.entity_id
_entity_poly.type
_entity_poly.pdbx_seq_one_letter_code
_entity_poly.pdbx_strand_id
1 'polypeptide(L)'
;MAVPQVTLYVDINSPTFAKCDVKYVPIFLGGLMHACNNTPPINIKNKDKWMGLERMRWAKYFSVPMTEKFPEGFPPKTLSIQRALCAISQKFPEKLPAAIEALYRSFWVDENPRIGEIEGFAPVLEAVLGKQAVQETLSAMSRPEVKTLLTSNTDRAFKEGAFGLPWFQCTNSQGKAEGFWGIDHLGVVADFLELDRSRDKGFRALL
;
A
#
# COMPACT_ATOMS: atom_id res chain seq x y z
N MET A 1 -4.84 6.34 28.03
CA MET A 1 -3.85 6.83 27.05
C MET A 1 -4.22 6.23 25.70
N ALA A 2 -4.47 7.06 24.69
CA ALA A 2 -4.91 6.61 23.38
C ALA A 2 -3.76 5.92 22.63
N VAL A 3 -4.07 4.86 21.90
CA VAL A 3 -3.12 4.11 21.08
C VAL A 3 -2.84 4.92 19.80
N PRO A 4 -1.57 5.15 19.39
CA PRO A 4 -1.26 5.84 18.15
C PRO A 4 -1.86 5.09 16.95
N GLN A 5 -2.59 5.79 16.08
CA GLN A 5 -3.20 5.21 14.88
C GLN A 5 -2.45 5.64 13.63
N VAL A 6 -2.16 4.67 12.78
CA VAL A 6 -1.56 4.88 11.46
C VAL A 6 -2.46 4.27 10.41
N THR A 7 -2.98 5.07 9.49
CA THR A 7 -3.68 4.57 8.30
C THR A 7 -2.67 4.43 7.16
N LEU A 8 -2.50 3.24 6.58
CA LEU A 8 -1.24 2.84 5.95
C LEU A 8 -1.33 1.82 4.81
N TYR A 9 -0.41 1.95 3.85
CA TYR A 9 0.03 0.90 2.91
C TYR A 9 1.56 0.87 2.84
N VAL A 10 2.18 0.05 3.69
CA VAL A 10 3.41 -0.75 3.48
C VAL A 10 3.32 -1.81 4.58
N ASP A 11 3.63 -3.07 4.27
CA ASP A 11 3.79 -4.08 5.32
C ASP A 11 4.96 -3.65 6.22
N ILE A 12 4.63 -3.01 7.33
CA ILE A 12 5.62 -2.58 8.30
C ILE A 12 5.90 -3.76 9.23
N ASN A 13 6.61 -4.75 8.70
CA ASN A 13 7.36 -5.71 9.50
C ASN A 13 8.62 -5.06 10.10
N SER A 14 8.55 -3.76 10.42
CA SER A 14 9.58 -3.03 11.14
C SER A 14 9.24 -3.01 12.63
N PRO A 15 10.16 -3.46 13.50
CA PRO A 15 10.02 -3.35 14.94
C PRO A 15 9.74 -1.92 15.43
N THR A 16 10.12 -0.90 14.65
CA THR A 16 9.91 0.53 14.98
C THR A 16 8.43 0.86 15.19
N PHE A 17 7.53 0.28 14.38
CA PHE A 17 6.10 0.58 14.41
C PHE A 17 5.27 -0.51 15.11
N ALA A 18 5.91 -1.49 15.75
CA ALA A 18 5.20 -2.60 16.39
C ALA A 18 4.21 -2.18 17.50
N LYS A 19 4.35 -0.95 18.02
CA LYS A 19 3.45 -0.37 19.03
C LYS A 19 2.36 0.53 18.45
N CYS A 20 2.33 0.72 17.13
CA CYS A 20 1.32 1.50 16.43
C CYS A 20 0.10 0.63 16.11
N ASP A 21 -1.10 1.20 16.21
CA ASP A 21 -2.31 0.64 15.62
C ASP A 21 -2.32 0.94 14.11
N VAL A 22 -1.95 -0.05 13.29
CA VAL A 22 -1.81 0.11 11.85
C VAL A 22 -3.07 -0.39 11.14
N LYS A 23 -3.73 0.50 10.40
CA LYS A 23 -4.91 0.22 9.60
C LYS A 23 -4.62 0.33 8.10
N TYR A 24 -4.84 -0.74 7.36
CA TYR A 24 -4.72 -0.73 5.91
C TYR A 24 -6.00 -0.21 5.23
N VAL A 25 -5.86 0.75 4.32
CA VAL A 25 -7.01 1.41 3.67
C VAL A 25 -6.84 1.40 2.15
N PRO A 26 -7.55 0.51 1.42
CA PRO A 26 -7.57 0.47 -0.04
C PRO A 26 -7.90 1.81 -0.69
N ILE A 27 -7.00 2.27 -1.57
CA ILE A 27 -7.07 3.52 -2.31
C ILE A 27 -6.79 3.23 -3.79
N PHE A 28 -7.49 3.91 -4.68
CA PHE A 28 -7.23 3.81 -6.12
C PHE A 28 -6.30 4.93 -6.59
N LEU A 29 -5.01 4.62 -6.76
CA LEU A 29 -3.99 5.59 -7.22
C LEU A 29 -4.38 6.29 -8.52
N GLY A 30 -4.94 5.56 -9.50
CA GLY A 30 -5.38 6.17 -10.75
C GLY A 30 -6.43 7.26 -10.56
N GLY A 31 -7.37 7.06 -9.63
CA GLY A 31 -8.37 8.06 -9.25
C GLY A 31 -7.75 9.25 -8.51
N LEU A 32 -6.84 8.99 -7.57
CA LEU A 32 -6.12 10.03 -6.84
C LEU A 32 -5.32 10.93 -7.78
N MET A 33 -4.54 10.34 -8.67
CA MET A 33 -3.72 11.09 -9.64
C MET A 33 -4.59 11.96 -10.55
N HIS A 34 -5.74 11.44 -10.99
CA HIS A 34 -6.69 12.23 -11.78
C HIS A 34 -7.23 13.43 -11.01
N ALA A 35 -7.65 13.25 -9.76
CA ALA A 35 -8.15 14.33 -8.91
C ALA A 35 -7.09 15.43 -8.66
N CYS A 36 -5.82 15.06 -8.57
CA CYS A 36 -4.69 15.99 -8.39
C CYS A 36 -4.19 16.62 -9.69
N ASN A 37 -4.73 16.26 -10.87
CA ASN A 37 -4.13 16.58 -12.16
C ASN A 37 -2.63 16.18 -12.24
N ASN A 38 -2.28 15.04 -11.64
CA ASN A 38 -0.92 14.57 -11.50
C ASN A 38 -0.53 13.65 -12.68
N THR A 39 0.74 13.74 -13.11
CA THR A 39 1.30 12.91 -14.19
C THR A 39 2.05 11.71 -13.61
N PRO A 40 1.79 10.46 -14.08
CA PRO A 40 2.56 9.29 -13.66
C PRO A 40 4.06 9.51 -13.83
N PRO A 41 4.89 9.27 -12.80
CA PRO A 41 6.33 9.51 -12.89
C PRO A 41 7.01 8.73 -14.03
N ILE A 42 6.51 7.55 -14.39
CA ILE A 42 7.03 6.75 -15.51
C ILE A 42 6.86 7.44 -16.87
N ASN A 43 5.92 8.38 -16.99
CA ASN A 43 5.70 9.16 -18.21
C ASN A 43 6.59 10.41 -18.28
N ILE A 44 7.39 10.69 -17.24
CA ILE A 44 8.28 11.84 -17.19
C ILE A 44 9.68 11.38 -17.62
N LYS A 45 10.25 12.06 -18.63
CA LYS A 45 11.60 11.77 -19.15
C LYS A 45 12.61 11.59 -18.02
N ASN A 46 13.38 10.50 -18.08
CA ASN A 46 14.41 10.07 -17.12
C ASN A 46 13.91 9.57 -15.74
N LYS A 47 12.66 9.84 -15.34
CA LYS A 47 12.16 9.38 -14.03
C LYS A 47 11.94 7.86 -14.00
N ASP A 48 11.62 7.25 -15.13
CA ASP A 48 11.54 5.80 -15.31
C ASP A 48 12.83 5.09 -14.88
N LYS A 49 13.98 5.54 -15.41
CA LYS A 49 15.30 4.99 -15.11
C LYS A 49 15.70 5.26 -13.66
N TRP A 50 15.45 6.47 -13.19
CA TRP A 50 15.74 6.85 -11.80
C TRP A 50 14.94 6.01 -10.81
N MET A 51 13.64 5.81 -11.02
CA MET A 51 12.80 4.95 -10.19
C MET A 51 13.27 3.49 -10.18
N GLY A 52 13.74 2.99 -11.33
CA GLY A 52 14.32 1.65 -11.43
C GLY A 52 15.54 1.46 -10.51
N LEU A 53 16.35 2.49 -10.32
CA LEU A 53 17.48 2.48 -9.37
C LEU A 53 17.01 2.63 -7.92
N GLU A 54 16.11 3.58 -7.66
CA GLU A 54 15.63 3.88 -6.31
C GLU A 54 14.93 2.70 -5.65
N ARG A 55 14.02 2.03 -6.38
CA ARG A 55 13.32 0.86 -5.82
C ARG A 55 14.30 -0.22 -5.33
N MET A 56 15.42 -0.42 -6.02
CA MET A 56 16.44 -1.41 -5.63
C MET A 56 17.26 -0.94 -4.43
N ARG A 57 17.52 0.37 -4.30
CA ARG A 57 18.17 0.94 -3.11
C ARG A 57 17.30 0.73 -1.88
N TRP A 58 16.02 1.09 -1.97
CA TRP A 58 15.08 0.94 -0.85
C TRP A 58 14.79 -0.51 -0.52
N ALA A 59 14.64 -1.38 -1.52
CA ALA A 59 14.53 -2.82 -1.33
C ALA A 59 15.73 -3.38 -0.54
N LYS A 60 16.95 -2.95 -0.90
CA LYS A 60 18.16 -3.32 -0.15
C LYS A 60 18.17 -2.79 1.28
N TYR A 61 17.81 -1.52 1.50
CA TYR A 61 17.84 -0.92 2.84
C TYR A 61 16.83 -1.55 3.81
N PHE A 62 15.63 -1.86 3.31
CA PHE A 62 14.56 -2.45 4.11
C PHE A 62 14.48 -3.97 4.00
N SER A 63 15.43 -4.62 3.30
CA SER A 63 15.43 -6.07 3.07
C SER A 63 14.13 -6.60 2.45
N VAL A 64 13.51 -5.81 1.57
CA VAL A 64 12.27 -6.18 0.87
C VAL A 64 12.64 -6.98 -0.39
N PRO A 65 12.13 -8.20 -0.57
CA PRO A 65 12.37 -8.98 -1.78
C PRO A 65 11.69 -8.30 -2.98
N MET A 66 12.44 -8.12 -4.07
CA MET A 66 11.94 -7.49 -5.30
C MET A 66 12.83 -7.88 -6.48
N THR A 67 12.24 -8.12 -7.65
CA THR A 67 12.99 -8.43 -8.88
C THR A 67 13.77 -7.21 -9.40
N GLU A 68 14.90 -7.43 -10.09
CA GLU A 68 15.78 -6.34 -10.57
C GLU A 68 15.23 -5.54 -11.76
N LYS A 69 14.29 -6.11 -12.51
CA LYS A 69 13.56 -5.41 -13.58
C LYS A 69 12.13 -5.12 -13.13
N PHE A 70 11.48 -4.16 -13.79
CA PHE A 70 10.04 -4.03 -13.62
C PHE A 70 9.37 -5.31 -14.15
N PRO A 71 8.44 -5.92 -13.39
CA PRO A 71 7.67 -7.05 -13.87
C PRO A 71 6.93 -6.71 -15.16
N GLU A 72 6.69 -7.72 -15.99
CA GLU A 72 5.88 -7.55 -17.20
C GLU A 72 4.49 -7.01 -16.86
N GLY A 73 4.00 -6.08 -17.67
CA GLY A 73 2.71 -5.41 -17.44
C GLY A 73 2.76 -4.27 -16.42
N PHE A 74 3.94 -3.86 -15.93
CA PHE A 74 4.04 -2.67 -15.08
C PHE A 74 3.76 -1.36 -15.86
N PRO A 75 2.92 -0.45 -15.34
CA PRO A 75 2.06 -0.61 -14.15
C PRO A 75 0.78 -1.42 -14.45
N PRO A 76 0.40 -2.39 -13.60
CA PRO A 76 -0.78 -3.21 -13.84
C PRO A 76 -2.09 -2.44 -13.59
N LYS A 77 -3.20 -2.91 -14.17
CA LYS A 77 -4.54 -2.41 -13.87
C LYS A 77 -4.97 -2.91 -12.49
N THR A 78 -5.08 -2.03 -11.50
CA THR A 78 -5.36 -2.42 -10.11
C THR A 78 -6.79 -2.19 -9.64
N LEU A 79 -7.70 -1.67 -10.48
CA LEU A 79 -9.06 -1.32 -10.03
C LEU A 79 -9.82 -2.52 -9.43
N SER A 80 -9.80 -3.69 -10.10
CA SER A 80 -10.46 -4.90 -9.58
C SER A 80 -9.79 -5.41 -8.31
N ILE A 81 -8.46 -5.35 -8.23
CA ILE A 81 -7.69 -5.70 -7.03
C ILE A 81 -8.08 -4.80 -5.86
N GLN A 82 -8.12 -3.48 -6.05
CA GLN A 82 -8.46 -2.53 -5.00
C GLN A 82 -9.90 -2.68 -4.52
N ARG A 83 -10.84 -3.05 -5.41
CA ARG A 83 -12.20 -3.43 -5.03
C ARG A 83 -12.23 -4.75 -4.24
N ALA A 84 -11.46 -5.75 -4.64
CA ALA A 84 -11.32 -6.99 -3.87
C ALA A 84 -10.76 -6.71 -2.47
N LEU A 85 -9.74 -5.86 -2.36
CA LEU A 85 -9.18 -5.42 -1.08
C LEU A 85 -10.20 -4.64 -0.21
N CYS A 86 -11.07 -3.83 -0.82
CA CYS A 86 -12.20 -3.21 -0.10
C CYS A 86 -13.21 -4.25 0.40
N ALA A 87 -13.53 -5.27 -0.39
CA ALA A 87 -14.41 -6.35 0.06
C ALA A 87 -13.78 -7.15 1.21
N ILE A 88 -12.48 -7.42 1.13
CA ILE A 88 -11.71 -8.05 2.21
C ILE A 88 -11.71 -7.17 3.46
N SER A 89 -11.50 -5.86 3.33
CA SER A 89 -11.47 -4.96 4.48
C SER A 89 -12.80 -4.89 5.24
N GLN A 90 -13.93 -5.15 4.58
CA GLN A 90 -15.24 -5.20 5.21
C GLN A 90 -15.59 -6.57 5.81
N LYS A 91 -15.18 -7.66 5.14
CA LYS A 91 -15.61 -9.04 5.49
C LYS A 91 -14.57 -9.83 6.29
N PHE A 92 -13.30 -9.60 6.01
CA PHE A 92 -12.15 -10.34 6.55
C PHE A 92 -11.02 -9.36 6.91
N PRO A 93 -11.28 -8.32 7.72
CA PRO A 93 -10.31 -7.25 8.00
C PRO A 93 -8.97 -7.76 8.56
N GLU A 94 -8.98 -8.85 9.31
CA GLU A 94 -7.81 -9.52 9.87
C GLU A 94 -6.91 -10.15 8.79
N LYS A 95 -7.48 -10.50 7.63
CA LYS A 95 -6.73 -11.08 6.50
C LYS A 95 -6.23 -10.03 5.51
N LEU A 96 -6.65 -8.78 5.64
CA LEU A 96 -6.29 -7.71 4.71
C LEU A 96 -4.77 -7.51 4.57
N PRO A 97 -3.98 -7.43 5.66
CA PRO A 97 -2.53 -7.25 5.54
C PRO A 97 -1.86 -8.39 4.76
N ALA A 98 -2.17 -9.64 5.12
CA ALA A 98 -1.62 -10.82 4.44
C ALA A 98 -2.06 -10.92 2.97
N ALA A 99 -3.29 -10.49 2.64
CA ALA A 99 -3.76 -10.43 1.26
C ALA A 99 -2.98 -9.39 0.44
N ILE A 100 -2.69 -8.22 1.02
CA ILE A 100 -1.87 -7.17 0.39
C ILE A 100 -0.46 -7.72 0.16
N GLU A 101 0.17 -8.30 1.19
CA GLU A 101 1.52 -8.87 1.10
C GLU A 101 1.61 -9.93 -0.02
N ALA A 102 0.65 -10.86 -0.07
CA ALA A 102 0.62 -11.91 -1.09
C ALA A 102 0.50 -11.35 -2.51
N LEU A 103 -0.32 -10.31 -2.72
CA LEU A 103 -0.46 -9.64 -4.01
C LEU A 103 0.84 -8.92 -4.42
N TYR A 104 1.49 -8.22 -3.48
CA TYR A 104 2.77 -7.56 -3.72
C TYR A 104 3.85 -8.59 -4.07
N ARG A 105 3.95 -9.69 -3.31
CA ARG A 105 4.88 -10.79 -3.58
C ARG A 105 4.64 -11.40 -4.96
N SER A 106 3.40 -11.71 -5.29
CA SER A 106 3.04 -12.31 -6.59
C SER A 106 3.50 -11.46 -7.77
N PHE A 107 3.39 -10.13 -7.67
CA PHE A 107 3.80 -9.25 -8.76
C PHE A 107 5.29 -8.90 -8.74
N TRP A 108 5.82 -8.47 -7.59
CA TRP A 108 7.18 -7.92 -7.48
C TRP A 108 8.27 -8.94 -7.25
N VAL A 109 7.92 -10.18 -6.87
CA VAL A 109 8.87 -11.26 -6.59
C VAL A 109 8.65 -12.42 -7.57
N ASP A 110 7.41 -12.88 -7.69
CA ASP A 110 7.08 -14.02 -8.55
C ASP A 110 6.81 -13.61 -10.03
N GLU A 111 6.92 -12.31 -10.34
CA GLU A 111 6.77 -11.73 -11.68
C GLU A 111 5.46 -12.12 -12.42
N ASN A 112 4.35 -12.28 -11.70
CA ASN A 112 3.05 -12.66 -12.27
C ASN A 112 2.52 -11.59 -13.25
N PRO A 113 2.54 -11.81 -14.57
CA PRO A 113 2.16 -10.79 -15.56
C PRO A 113 0.65 -10.56 -15.60
N ARG A 114 -0.15 -11.48 -15.03
CA ARG A 114 -1.61 -11.44 -15.06
C ARG A 114 -2.21 -10.84 -13.79
N ILE A 115 -1.42 -10.26 -12.88
CA ILE A 115 -1.95 -9.77 -11.60
C ILE A 115 -3.09 -8.74 -11.76
N GLY A 116 -3.14 -8.02 -12.87
CA GLY A 116 -4.22 -7.06 -13.17
C GLY A 116 -5.56 -7.69 -13.59
N GLU A 117 -5.60 -9.01 -13.77
CA GLU A 117 -6.75 -9.80 -14.19
C GLU A 117 -7.26 -10.68 -13.05
N ILE A 118 -8.56 -10.99 -13.04
CA ILE A 118 -9.17 -11.80 -11.97
C ILE A 118 -8.49 -13.17 -11.89
N GLU A 119 -8.21 -13.76 -13.04
CA GLU A 119 -7.55 -15.04 -13.20
C GLU A 119 -6.11 -15.05 -12.66
N GLY A 120 -5.47 -13.88 -12.59
CA GLY A 120 -4.12 -13.74 -12.04
C GLY A 120 -4.08 -13.45 -10.55
N PHE A 121 -5.00 -12.64 -10.00
CA PHE A 121 -4.99 -12.30 -8.57
C PHE A 121 -5.88 -13.18 -7.69
N ALA A 122 -6.94 -13.80 -8.24
CA ALA A 122 -7.84 -14.63 -7.44
C ALA A 122 -7.13 -15.85 -6.79
N PRO A 123 -6.26 -16.62 -7.50
CA PRO A 123 -5.53 -17.71 -6.86
C PRO A 123 -4.61 -17.26 -5.72
N VAL A 124 -4.02 -16.06 -5.86
CA VAL A 124 -3.17 -15.45 -4.83
C VAL A 124 -3.99 -15.13 -3.58
N LEU A 125 -5.18 -14.54 -3.75
CA LEU A 125 -6.10 -14.28 -2.65
C LEU A 125 -6.66 -15.57 -2.04
N GLU A 126 -6.92 -16.60 -2.86
CA GLU A 126 -7.40 -17.90 -2.37
C GLU A 126 -6.42 -18.53 -1.38
N ALA A 127 -5.12 -18.47 -1.66
CA ALA A 127 -4.08 -19.01 -0.77
C ALA A 127 -4.09 -18.38 0.63
N VAL A 128 -4.53 -17.12 0.75
CA VAL A 128 -4.61 -16.38 2.02
C VAL A 128 -5.99 -16.51 2.67
N LEU A 129 -7.05 -16.36 1.88
CA LEU A 129 -8.42 -16.27 2.36
C LEU A 129 -9.07 -17.64 2.57
N GLY A 130 -8.67 -18.62 1.76
CA GLY A 130 -9.40 -19.87 1.54
C GLY A 130 -10.48 -19.74 0.46
N LYS A 131 -10.85 -20.87 -0.14
CA LYS A 131 -11.74 -20.97 -1.30
C LYS A 131 -13.09 -20.26 -1.13
N GLN A 132 -13.77 -20.46 0.00
CA GLN A 132 -15.07 -19.83 0.24
C GLN A 132 -14.94 -18.30 0.35
N ALA A 133 -13.97 -17.82 1.12
CA ALA A 133 -13.79 -16.39 1.35
C ALA A 133 -13.34 -15.63 0.09
N VAL A 134 -12.53 -16.24 -0.79
CA VAL A 134 -12.19 -15.62 -2.08
C VAL A 134 -13.41 -15.54 -3.00
N GLN A 135 -14.27 -16.57 -3.03
CA GLN A 135 -15.50 -16.53 -3.83
C GLN A 135 -16.46 -15.43 -3.35
N GLU A 136 -16.61 -15.28 -2.03
CA GLU A 136 -17.37 -14.17 -1.44
C GLU A 136 -16.78 -12.81 -1.81
N THR A 137 -15.45 -12.69 -1.79
CA THR A 137 -14.72 -11.46 -2.15
C THR A 137 -14.97 -11.09 -3.61
N LEU A 138 -14.81 -12.03 -4.54
CA LEU A 138 -15.02 -11.83 -5.97
C LEU A 138 -16.48 -11.48 -6.30
N SER A 139 -17.43 -12.06 -5.57
CA SER A 139 -18.85 -11.74 -5.70
C SER A 139 -19.22 -10.36 -5.14
N ALA A 140 -18.45 -9.88 -4.14
CA ALA A 140 -18.70 -8.60 -3.48
C ALA A 140 -18.04 -7.42 -4.21
N MET A 141 -16.88 -7.60 -4.86
CA MET A 141 -16.08 -6.49 -5.39
C MET A 141 -16.79 -5.62 -6.44
N SER A 142 -17.82 -6.13 -7.10
CA SER A 142 -18.61 -5.41 -8.11
C SER A 142 -19.82 -4.68 -7.52
N ARG A 143 -20.15 -4.92 -6.24
CA ARG A 143 -21.33 -4.36 -5.58
C ARG A 143 -21.19 -2.84 -5.33
N PRO A 144 -22.30 -2.08 -5.32
CA PRO A 144 -22.26 -0.63 -5.14
C PRO A 144 -21.54 -0.18 -3.86
N GLU A 145 -21.75 -0.87 -2.74
CA GLU A 145 -21.15 -0.52 -1.44
C GLU A 145 -19.62 -0.62 -1.47
N VAL A 146 -19.05 -1.62 -2.16
CA VAL A 146 -17.59 -1.78 -2.29
C VAL A 146 -16.99 -0.73 -3.21
N LYS A 147 -17.68 -0.40 -4.30
CA LYS A 147 -17.28 0.69 -5.20
C LYS A 147 -17.28 2.04 -4.46
N THR A 148 -18.34 2.32 -3.72
CA THR A 148 -18.46 3.54 -2.91
C THR A 148 -17.39 3.61 -1.82
N LEU A 149 -17.05 2.49 -1.17
CA LEU A 149 -15.96 2.45 -0.20
C LEU A 149 -14.62 2.82 -0.84
N LEU A 150 -14.28 2.24 -1.99
CA LEU A 150 -13.02 2.56 -2.68
C LEU A 150 -12.96 4.04 -3.08
N THR A 151 -14.05 4.58 -3.62
CA THR A 151 -14.15 6.01 -3.96
C THR A 151 -13.99 6.87 -2.71
N SER A 152 -14.72 6.56 -1.64
CA SER A 152 -14.69 7.34 -0.39
C SER A 152 -13.32 7.32 0.28
N ASN A 153 -12.61 6.19 0.26
CA ASN A 153 -11.24 6.11 0.75
C ASN A 153 -10.29 6.98 -0.08
N THR A 154 -10.44 6.95 -1.41
CA THR A 154 -9.61 7.74 -2.33
C THR A 154 -9.87 9.24 -2.17
N ASP A 155 -11.14 9.65 -2.06
CA ASP A 155 -11.54 11.03 -1.82
C ASP A 155 -11.07 11.55 -0.47
N ARG A 156 -11.10 10.69 0.56
CA ARG A 156 -10.58 11.03 1.88
C ARG A 156 -9.07 11.28 1.82
N ALA A 157 -8.30 10.40 1.19
CA ALA A 157 -6.86 10.59 1.03
C ALA A 157 -6.54 11.89 0.26
N PHE A 158 -7.30 12.18 -0.81
CA PHE A 158 -7.18 13.44 -1.55
C PHE A 158 -7.43 14.67 -0.64
N LYS A 159 -8.50 14.65 0.16
CA LYS A 159 -8.81 15.73 1.12
C LYS A 159 -7.78 15.87 2.23
N GLU A 160 -7.14 14.78 2.61
CA GLU A 160 -6.01 14.76 3.56
C GLU A 160 -4.70 15.29 2.92
N GLY A 161 -4.69 15.59 1.62
CA GLY A 161 -3.57 16.19 0.91
C GLY A 161 -2.74 15.20 0.08
N ALA A 162 -3.15 13.94 -0.01
CA ALA A 162 -2.44 12.94 -0.80
C ALA A 162 -2.45 13.30 -2.29
N PHE A 163 -1.30 13.13 -2.94
CA PHE A 163 -1.13 13.32 -4.38
C PHE A 163 -0.45 12.11 -5.07
N GLY A 164 -0.10 11.10 -4.27
CA GLY A 164 0.55 9.87 -4.68
C GLY A 164 0.53 8.86 -3.54
N LEU A 165 1.09 7.67 -3.77
CA LEU A 165 1.19 6.60 -2.78
C LEU A 165 2.64 6.09 -2.65
N PRO A 166 3.02 5.51 -1.50
CA PRO A 166 2.21 5.39 -0.28
C PRO A 166 2.01 6.75 0.42
N TRP A 167 0.83 6.91 1.04
CA TRP A 167 0.48 8.05 1.90
C TRP A 167 0.21 7.51 3.31
N PHE A 168 0.70 8.20 4.31
CA PHE A 168 0.59 7.84 5.73
C PHE A 168 -0.19 8.95 6.43
N GLN A 169 -1.37 8.63 6.95
CA GLN A 169 -2.08 9.54 7.86
C GLN A 169 -1.83 9.06 9.29
N CYS A 170 -1.10 9.87 10.04
CA CYS A 170 -0.57 9.51 11.36
C CYS A 170 -1.20 10.38 12.44
N THR A 171 -1.54 9.78 13.58
CA THR A 171 -1.94 10.50 14.79
C THR A 171 -1.01 10.13 15.94
N ASN A 172 -0.32 11.12 16.52
CA ASN A 172 0.63 10.88 17.61
C ASN A 172 -0.05 10.74 18.99
N SER A 173 0.74 10.49 20.03
CA SER A 173 0.28 10.29 21.42
C SER A 173 -0.48 11.50 22.00
N GLN A 174 -0.28 12.70 21.43
CA GLN A 174 -0.90 13.96 21.83
C GLN A 174 -2.20 14.24 21.05
N GLY A 175 -2.59 13.36 20.12
CA GLY A 175 -3.77 13.53 19.26
C GLY A 175 -3.54 14.46 18.07
N LYS A 176 -2.31 14.91 17.81
CA LYS A 176 -1.98 15.68 16.60
C LYS A 176 -1.98 14.73 15.40
N ALA A 177 -2.66 15.11 14.34
CA ALA A 177 -2.71 14.38 13.08
C ALA A 177 -1.85 15.06 12.01
N GLU A 178 -1.10 14.28 11.23
CA GLU A 178 -0.24 14.77 10.15
C GLU A 178 -0.12 13.72 9.03
N GLY A 179 0.01 14.20 7.79
CA GLY A 179 0.10 13.38 6.59
C GLY A 179 1.51 13.36 6.03
N PHE A 180 1.99 12.18 5.61
CA PHE A 180 3.34 11.99 5.04
C PHE A 180 3.24 11.20 3.74
N TRP A 181 4.16 11.45 2.80
CA TRP A 181 4.19 10.78 1.50
C TRP A 181 5.55 10.13 1.26
N GLY A 182 5.53 8.90 0.75
CA GLY A 182 6.75 8.20 0.32
C GLY A 182 7.45 7.42 1.43
N ILE A 183 8.11 6.33 1.03
CA ILE A 183 8.85 5.47 1.95
C ILE A 183 10.12 6.14 2.52
N ASP A 184 10.58 7.19 1.85
CA ASP A 184 11.73 8.02 2.20
C ASP A 184 11.41 8.97 3.36
N HIS A 185 10.13 9.15 3.68
CA HIS A 185 9.67 9.94 4.82
C HIS A 185 9.39 9.12 6.08
N LEU A 186 9.61 7.80 6.06
CA LEU A 186 9.39 6.95 7.25
C LEU A 186 10.20 7.41 8.47
N GLY A 187 11.38 8.02 8.27
CA GLY A 187 12.18 8.61 9.34
C GLY A 187 11.46 9.74 10.05
N VAL A 188 10.84 10.65 9.29
CA VAL A 188 10.02 11.76 9.79
C VAL A 188 8.74 11.25 10.44
N VAL A 189 8.11 10.22 9.87
CA VAL A 189 6.94 9.56 10.49
C VAL A 189 7.30 9.02 11.88
N ALA A 190 8.44 8.33 12.01
CA ALA A 190 8.89 7.81 13.30
C ALA A 190 9.17 8.94 14.30
N ASP A 191 9.79 10.03 13.86
CA ASP A 191 10.06 11.19 14.72
C ASP A 191 8.75 11.86 15.18
N PHE A 192 7.77 12.04 14.27
CA PHE A 192 6.46 12.60 14.58
C PHE A 192 5.66 11.74 15.57
N LEU A 193 5.79 10.41 15.46
CA LEU A 193 5.16 9.43 16.35
C LEU A 193 5.99 9.15 17.62
N GLU A 194 7.14 9.81 17.80
CA GLU A 194 8.05 9.63 18.94
C GLU A 194 8.53 8.17 19.11
N LEU A 195 8.82 7.48 18.00
CA LEU A 195 9.23 6.07 17.97
C LEU A 195 10.74 5.88 18.04
N ASP A 196 11.19 4.82 18.71
CA ASP A 196 12.59 4.40 18.70
C ASP A 196 12.93 3.68 17.38
N ARG A 197 13.66 4.39 16.51
CA ARG A 197 14.14 3.87 15.21
C ARG A 197 15.54 3.24 15.26
N SER A 198 16.20 3.16 16.43
CA SER A 198 17.58 2.66 16.55
C SER A 198 17.73 1.17 16.17
N ARG A 199 16.61 0.44 16.23
CA ARG A 199 16.55 -1.01 15.99
C ARG A 199 16.39 -1.39 14.51
N ASP A 200 16.10 -0.44 13.64
CA ASP A 200 15.89 -0.69 12.22
C ASP A 200 17.03 -0.08 11.38
N LYS A 201 17.78 -0.95 10.68
CA LYS A 201 18.91 -0.52 9.85
C LYS A 201 18.48 0.32 8.66
N GLY A 202 17.27 0.12 8.12
CA GLY A 202 16.75 0.88 6.99
C GLY A 202 16.59 2.36 7.31
N PHE A 203 16.30 2.68 8.57
CA PHE A 203 16.15 4.06 9.05
C PHE A 203 17.44 4.88 9.05
N ARG A 204 18.62 4.23 8.98
CA ARG A 204 19.90 4.95 8.86
C ARG A 204 20.03 5.68 7.53
N ALA A 205 19.31 5.25 6.50
CA ALA A 205 19.28 5.89 5.19
C ALA A 205 18.26 7.05 5.11
N LEU A 206 17.48 7.29 6.18
CA LEU A 206 16.43 8.30 6.26
C LEU A 206 16.86 9.56 7.04
N LEU A 207 18.17 9.76 7.22
CA LEU A 207 18.79 10.89 7.93
C LEU A 207 19.10 12.05 6.98
#